data_AF-A0A9E0PA49-F1
#
_entry.id   AF-A0A9E0PA49-F1
#
_cell.length_a   1.000
_cell.length_b   1.000
_cell.length_c   1.000
_cell.angle_alpha   90.00
_cell.angle_beta   90.00
_cell.angle_gamma   90.00
#
_symmetry.space_group_name_H-M   'P 1'
#
loop_
_entity.id
_entity.type
_entity.pdbx_description
1 polymer ?
#
loop_
_entity_poly.entity_id
_entity_poly.type
_entity_poly.pdbx_seq_one_letter_code
_entity_poly.pdbx_strand_id
1 'polypeptide(L)'
;MPDADLPLKLVKLRWLWLAGLALSLAGLASAGIALPYPPLMLATAAAVVANLLWQSAPAHRLARLDMQLAWDALFLTELFFFTGGSANPLVSLYLLLIALSALTQPPRTTRALALACVLAYGVLFVWHRPLPPVPGGTDMLIALHLAGMWLTFAASAWVIGGPLARLALTL
;
A
#
# COMPACT_ATOMS: atom_id res chain seq x y z
N MET A 1 12.25 26.88 -9.20
CA MET A 1 12.53 25.66 -9.98
C MET A 1 11.80 24.52 -9.32
N PRO A 2 10.90 23.80 -10.01
CA PRO A 2 10.25 22.62 -9.42
C PRO A 2 11.32 21.59 -9.08
N ASP A 3 11.29 21.08 -7.85
CA ASP A 3 12.36 20.29 -7.21
C ASP A 3 12.82 19.10 -8.06
N ALA A 4 14.02 19.19 -8.64
CA ALA A 4 14.69 18.09 -9.35
C ALA A 4 14.93 16.85 -8.45
N ASP A 5 14.76 17.00 -7.14
CA ASP A 5 15.00 15.97 -6.12
C ASP A 5 13.78 15.08 -5.84
N LEU A 6 12.59 15.47 -6.30
CA LEU A 6 11.35 14.73 -6.05
C LEU A 6 11.41 13.25 -6.48
N PRO A 7 11.91 12.89 -7.68
CA PRO A 7 12.02 11.48 -8.07
C PRO A 7 13.01 10.70 -7.20
N LEU A 8 14.10 11.33 -6.76
CA LEU A 8 15.11 10.70 -5.89
C LEU A 8 14.54 10.43 -4.50
N LYS A 9 13.71 11.34 -3.97
CA LYS A 9 13.01 11.19 -2.69
C LYS A 9 12.00 10.03 -2.73
N LEU A 10 11.25 9.89 -3.83
CA LEU A 10 10.30 8.78 -4.01
C LEU A 10 10.99 7.42 -4.08
N VAL A 11 12.12 7.33 -4.79
CA VAL A 11 12.92 6.09 -4.86
C VAL A 11 13.49 5.73 -3.49
N LYS A 12 14.01 6.69 -2.72
CA LYS A 12 14.49 6.47 -1.36
C LYS A 12 13.37 6.00 -0.43
N LEU A 13 12.19 6.60 -0.54
CA LEU A 13 11.02 6.20 0.25
C LEU A 13 10.60 4.76 -0.04
N ARG A 14 10.64 4.35 -1.32
CA ARG A 14 10.36 2.97 -1.75
C ARG A 14 11.37 1.97 -1.20
N TRP A 15 12.66 2.30 -1.25
CA TRP A 15 13.70 1.45 -0.67
C TRP A 15 13.57 1.32 0.85
N LEU A 16 13.29 2.43 1.55
CA LEU A 16 13.06 2.41 3.00
C LEU A 16 11.89 1.50 3.36
N TRP A 17 10.80 1.61 2.62
CA TRP A 17 9.60 0.82 2.87
C TRP A 17 9.82 -0.67 2.57
N LEU A 18 10.47 -1.02 1.45
CA LEU A 18 10.86 -2.40 1.13
C LEU A 18 11.81 -3.01 2.17
N ALA A 19 12.77 -2.22 2.67
CA ALA A 19 13.67 -2.65 3.74
C ALA A 19 12.91 -2.91 5.05
N GLY A 20 11.98 -2.03 5.42
CA GLY A 20 11.11 -2.22 6.58
C GLY A 20 10.25 -3.48 6.48
N LEU A 21 9.75 -3.78 5.28
CA LEU A 21 9.00 -5.00 4.98
C LEU A 21 9.85 -6.26 5.10
N ALA A 22 11.05 -6.25 4.51
CA ALA A 22 11.99 -7.37 4.60
C ALA A 22 12.41 -7.64 6.05
N LEU A 23 12.69 -6.59 6.83
CA LEU A 23 13.00 -6.70 8.27
C LEU A 23 11.82 -7.26 9.07
N SER A 24 10.61 -6.82 8.77
CA SER A 24 9.40 -7.32 9.40
C SER A 24 9.22 -8.81 9.10
N LEU A 25 9.31 -9.22 7.83
CA LEU A 25 9.23 -10.64 7.45
C LEU A 25 10.30 -11.50 8.14
N ALA A 26 11.54 -11.00 8.23
CA ALA A 26 12.62 -11.67 8.93
C ALA A 26 12.35 -11.79 10.44
N GLY A 27 11.81 -10.73 11.07
CA GLY A 27 11.42 -10.74 12.48
C GLY A 27 10.26 -11.69 12.79
N LEU A 28 9.27 -11.79 11.90
CA LEU A 28 8.20 -12.77 12.04
C LEU A 28 8.72 -14.21 11.84
N ALA A 29 9.67 -14.42 10.92
CA ALA A 29 10.32 -15.71 10.72
C ALA A 29 11.14 -16.15 11.93
N SER A 30 11.92 -15.24 12.54
CA SER A 30 12.68 -15.56 13.75
C SER A 30 11.78 -15.78 14.97
N ALA A 31 10.61 -15.16 15.01
CA ALA A 31 9.57 -15.40 16.02
C ALA A 31 8.80 -16.73 15.81
N GLY A 32 9.07 -17.49 14.75
CA GLY A 32 8.45 -18.78 14.49
C GLY A 32 6.98 -18.71 14.04
N ILE A 33 6.51 -17.55 13.57
CA ILE A 33 5.13 -17.38 13.09
C ILE A 33 4.97 -18.13 11.76
N ALA A 34 4.03 -19.06 11.67
CA ALA A 34 3.85 -19.87 10.46
C ALA A 34 3.14 -19.10 9.33
N LEU A 35 3.86 -18.20 8.65
CA LEU A 35 3.38 -17.52 7.45
C LEU A 35 3.79 -18.27 6.17
N PRO A 36 3.06 -18.08 5.05
CA PRO A 36 3.51 -18.55 3.76
C PRO A 36 4.65 -17.64 3.24
N TYR A 37 5.88 -17.89 3.73
CA TYR A 37 7.06 -17.12 3.37
C TYR A 37 7.41 -17.15 1.87
N PRO A 38 7.31 -18.28 1.14
CA PRO A 38 7.71 -18.31 -0.27
C PRO A 38 6.98 -17.28 -1.16
N PRO A 39 5.64 -17.14 -1.14
CA PRO A 39 4.98 -16.10 -1.94
C PRO A 39 5.29 -14.68 -1.46
N LEU A 40 5.47 -14.47 -0.15
CA LEU A 40 5.84 -13.15 0.37
C LEU A 40 7.24 -12.70 -0.09
N MET A 41 8.19 -13.63 -0.12
CA MET A 41 9.53 -13.36 -0.65
C MET A 41 9.49 -13.11 -2.16
N LEU A 42 8.69 -13.87 -2.90
CA LEU A 42 8.52 -13.67 -4.34
C LEU A 42 7.93 -12.29 -4.66
N ALA A 43 6.86 -11.91 -3.97
CA ALA A 43 6.24 -10.59 -4.09
C ALA A 43 7.27 -9.48 -3.80
N THR A 44 8.03 -9.62 -2.70
CA THR A 44 9.02 -8.62 -2.29
C THR A 44 10.17 -8.53 -3.30
N ALA A 45 10.62 -9.66 -3.84
CA ALA A 45 11.62 -9.71 -4.90
C ALA A 45 11.09 -9.05 -6.19
N ALA A 46 9.84 -9.31 -6.57
CA ALA A 46 9.22 -8.68 -7.74
C ALA A 46 9.14 -7.15 -7.56
N ALA A 47 8.79 -6.66 -6.38
CA ALA A 47 8.77 -5.23 -6.07
C ALA A 47 10.17 -4.61 -6.14
N VAL A 48 11.20 -5.30 -5.65
CA VAL A 48 12.61 -4.87 -5.77
C VAL A 48 13.04 -4.79 -7.23
N VAL A 49 12.76 -5.82 -8.03
CA VAL A 49 13.09 -5.86 -9.46
C VAL A 49 12.37 -4.74 -10.21
N ALA A 50 11.07 -4.55 -9.97
CA ALA A 50 10.31 -3.46 -10.56
C ALA A 50 10.92 -2.10 -10.21
N ASN A 51 11.31 -1.89 -8.94
CA ASN A 51 11.96 -0.67 -8.49
C ASN A 51 13.31 -0.42 -9.18
N LEU A 52 14.11 -1.46 -9.40
CA LEU A 52 15.39 -1.37 -10.14
C LEU A 52 15.18 -1.08 -11.64
N LEU A 53 14.16 -1.69 -12.25
CA LEU A 53 13.81 -1.46 -13.65
C LEU A 53 13.33 -0.02 -13.88
N TRP A 54 12.59 0.56 -12.95
CA TRP A 54 12.17 1.96 -13.06
C TRP A 54 13.33 2.94 -12.86
N GLN A 55 14.25 2.65 -11.93
CA GLN A 55 15.45 3.47 -11.73
C GLN A 55 16.39 3.47 -12.94
N SER A 56 16.44 2.37 -13.69
CA SER A 56 17.24 2.26 -14.92
C SER A 56 16.49 2.73 -16.18
N ALA A 57 15.20 3.06 -16.07
CA ALA A 57 14.40 3.52 -17.18
C ALA A 57 14.64 5.02 -17.50
N PRO A 58 14.48 5.43 -18.78
CA PRO A 58 14.62 6.84 -19.15
C PRO A 58 13.60 7.74 -18.43
N ALA A 59 13.91 9.03 -18.27
CA ALA A 59 13.09 10.01 -17.54
C ALA A 59 11.59 10.04 -17.95
N HIS A 60 11.26 9.78 -19.22
CA HIS A 60 9.87 9.72 -19.69
C HIS A 60 9.09 8.48 -19.19
N ARG A 61 9.79 7.38 -18.85
CA ARG A 61 9.18 6.19 -18.21
C ARG A 61 9.05 6.35 -16.70
N LEU A 62 9.95 7.11 -16.08
CA LEU A 62 9.78 7.60 -14.71
C LEU A 62 8.54 8.50 -14.56
N ALA A 63 8.10 9.15 -15.65
CA ALA A 63 6.86 9.93 -15.68
C ALA A 63 5.57 9.09 -15.66
N ARG A 64 5.64 7.77 -15.86
CA ARG A 64 4.49 6.84 -15.75
C ARG A 64 4.24 6.42 -14.30
N LEU A 65 4.05 7.43 -13.45
CA LEU A 65 3.84 7.26 -12.01
C LEU A 65 2.54 6.51 -11.71
N ASP A 66 1.56 6.63 -12.60
CA ASP A 66 0.31 5.87 -12.60
C ASP A 66 0.54 4.35 -12.59
N MET A 67 1.41 3.84 -13.46
CA MET A 67 1.75 2.42 -13.54
C MET A 67 2.56 1.95 -12.34
N GLN A 68 3.41 2.83 -11.82
CA GLN A 68 4.20 2.57 -10.62
C GLN A 68 3.30 2.38 -9.39
N LEU A 69 2.32 3.27 -9.20
CA LEU A 69 1.34 3.18 -8.12
C LEU A 69 0.40 1.99 -8.28
N ALA A 70 0.02 1.65 -9.52
CA ALA A 70 -0.75 0.44 -9.79
C ALA A 70 0.04 -0.84 -9.43
N TRP A 71 1.34 -0.89 -9.71
CA TRP A 71 2.16 -2.02 -9.29
C TRP A 71 2.31 -2.10 -7.78
N ASP A 72 2.49 -0.97 -7.10
CA ASP A 72 2.55 -0.92 -5.63
C ASP A 72 1.23 -1.43 -5.03
N ALA A 73 0.08 -1.08 -5.61
CA ALA A 73 -1.22 -1.56 -5.14
C ALA A 73 -1.36 -3.09 -5.30
N LEU A 74 -0.86 -3.67 -6.39
CA LEU A 74 -0.88 -5.13 -6.59
C LEU A 74 0.07 -5.84 -5.63
N PHE A 75 1.27 -5.29 -5.40
CA PHE A 75 2.19 -5.80 -4.38
C PHE A 75 1.56 -5.78 -2.98
N LEU A 76 0.91 -4.67 -2.61
CA LEU A 76 0.16 -4.57 -1.36
C LEU A 76 -0.97 -5.60 -1.29
N THR A 77 -1.69 -5.82 -2.39
CA THR A 77 -2.77 -6.81 -2.45
C THR A 77 -2.26 -8.20 -2.12
N GLU A 78 -1.16 -8.61 -2.73
CA GLU A 78 -0.55 -9.92 -2.50
C GLU A 78 -0.04 -10.04 -1.05
N LEU A 79 0.64 -9.00 -0.56
CA LEU A 79 1.11 -8.95 0.83
C LEU A 79 -0.05 -9.15 1.80
N PHE A 80 -1.14 -8.39 1.65
CA PHE A 80 -2.30 -8.48 2.54
C PHE A 80 -3.00 -9.82 2.42
N PHE A 81 -3.12 -10.37 1.20
CA PHE A 81 -3.74 -11.68 0.98
C PHE A 81 -3.12 -12.77 1.85
N PHE A 82 -1.79 -12.77 1.98
CA PHE A 82 -1.04 -13.75 2.75
C PHE A 82 -0.84 -13.39 4.23
N THR A 83 -1.21 -12.17 4.64
CA THR A 83 -1.00 -11.66 6.00
C THR A 83 -2.29 -11.29 6.72
N GLY A 84 -3.42 -11.93 6.37
CA GLY A 84 -4.70 -11.75 7.08
C GLY A 84 -5.74 -10.90 6.36
N GLY A 85 -5.54 -10.60 5.08
CA GLY A 85 -6.55 -10.01 4.20
C GLY A 85 -6.95 -8.59 4.58
N SER A 86 -8.24 -8.31 4.50
CA SER A 86 -8.83 -6.99 4.81
C SER A 86 -8.67 -6.58 6.27
N ALA A 87 -8.38 -7.54 7.16
CA ALA A 87 -8.14 -7.26 8.56
C ALA A 87 -6.71 -6.74 8.78
N ASN A 88 -5.75 -6.98 7.89
CA ASN A 88 -4.35 -6.59 8.10
C ASN A 88 -4.21 -5.09 8.45
N PRO A 89 -3.44 -4.69 9.49
CA PRO A 89 -3.41 -3.29 9.94
C PRO A 89 -2.72 -2.38 8.91
N LEU A 90 -1.89 -2.97 8.05
CA LEU A 90 -1.21 -2.27 6.95
C LEU A 90 -2.10 -2.13 5.71
N VAL A 91 -3.32 -2.71 5.67
CA VAL A 91 -4.25 -2.60 4.52
C VAL A 91 -4.47 -1.13 4.09
N SER A 92 -4.42 -0.30 5.10
CA SER A 92 -4.32 1.14 5.14
C SER A 92 -3.38 1.82 4.17
N LEU A 93 -2.30 1.15 3.80
CA LEU A 93 -1.30 1.68 2.87
C LEU A 93 -1.88 1.88 1.46
N TYR A 94 -3.02 1.25 1.13
CA TYR A 94 -3.78 1.64 -0.06
C TYR A 94 -4.16 3.11 -0.07
N LEU A 95 -4.49 3.69 1.08
CA LEU A 95 -4.82 5.11 1.18
C LEU A 95 -3.62 6.00 0.95
N LEU A 96 -2.45 5.57 1.45
CA LEU A 96 -1.21 6.28 1.19
C LEU A 96 -0.94 6.33 -0.32
N LEU A 97 -1.13 5.22 -1.05
CA LEU A 97 -1.01 5.19 -2.51
C LEU A 97 -2.03 6.10 -3.20
N ILE A 98 -3.28 6.10 -2.75
CA ILE A 98 -4.34 6.97 -3.28
C ILE A 98 -4.02 8.44 -3.01
N ALA A 99 -3.53 8.78 -1.82
CA ALA A 99 -3.14 10.13 -1.45
C ALA A 99 -1.94 10.61 -2.27
N LEU A 100 -0.92 9.76 -2.45
CA LEU A 100 0.21 10.04 -3.33
C LEU A 100 -0.25 10.28 -4.77
N SER A 101 -1.16 9.46 -5.30
CA SER A 101 -1.78 9.68 -6.61
C SER A 101 -2.53 11.02 -6.66
N ALA A 102 -3.31 11.36 -5.62
CA ALA A 102 -4.09 12.61 -5.57
C ALA A 102 -3.21 13.88 -5.54
N LEU A 103 -1.97 13.76 -5.06
CA LEU A 103 -0.99 14.85 -5.02
C LEU A 103 -0.19 14.98 -6.32
N THR A 104 -0.01 13.88 -7.05
CA THR A 104 0.96 13.81 -8.16
C THR A 104 0.34 13.54 -9.54
N GLN A 105 -0.92 13.11 -9.60
CA GLN A 105 -1.59 12.66 -10.84
C GLN A 105 -2.93 13.38 -11.10
N PRO A 106 -3.39 13.41 -12.36
CA PRO A 106 -4.70 13.95 -12.71
C PRO A 106 -5.84 13.22 -11.98
N PRO A 107 -6.99 13.88 -11.73
CA PRO A 107 -8.11 13.30 -10.99
C PRO A 107 -8.65 11.99 -11.58
N ARG A 108 -8.58 11.82 -12.92
CA ARG A 108 -9.04 10.60 -13.61
C ARG A 108 -8.23 9.37 -13.19
N THR A 109 -6.90 9.50 -13.19
CA THR A 109 -5.97 8.43 -12.80
C THR A 109 -6.12 8.06 -11.33
N THR A 110 -6.25 9.08 -10.46
CA THR A 110 -6.47 8.88 -9.03
C THR A 110 -7.77 8.14 -8.73
N ARG A 111 -8.86 8.46 -9.46
CA ARG A 111 -10.14 7.73 -9.33
C ARG A 111 -10.02 6.27 -9.78
N ALA A 112 -9.31 6.02 -10.88
CA ALA A 112 -9.07 4.65 -11.36
C ALA A 112 -8.28 3.82 -10.33
N LEU A 113 -7.21 4.39 -9.76
CA LEU A 113 -6.42 3.75 -8.72
C LEU A 113 -7.26 3.50 -7.45
N ALA A 114 -8.03 4.50 -7.01
CA ALA A 114 -8.91 4.35 -5.85
C ALA A 114 -9.94 3.23 -6.05
N LEU A 115 -10.58 3.15 -7.23
CA LEU A 115 -11.49 2.06 -7.56
C LEU A 115 -10.78 0.70 -7.54
N ALA A 116 -9.57 0.61 -8.11
CA ALA A 116 -8.78 -0.61 -8.10
C ALA A 116 -8.43 -1.06 -6.67
N CYS A 117 -8.01 -0.14 -5.80
CA CYS A 117 -7.75 -0.44 -4.39
C CYS A 117 -9.01 -0.89 -3.64
N VAL A 118 -10.17 -0.28 -3.91
CA VAL A 118 -11.46 -0.69 -3.31
C VAL A 118 -11.86 -2.08 -3.76
N LEU A 119 -11.71 -2.40 -5.05
CA LEU A 119 -11.98 -3.75 -5.57
C LEU A 119 -11.01 -4.77 -4.98
N ALA A 120 -9.72 -4.46 -4.92
CA ALA A 120 -8.72 -5.32 -4.29
C ALA A 120 -9.03 -5.56 -2.81
N TYR A 121 -9.43 -4.52 -2.08
CA TYR A 121 -9.90 -4.65 -0.70
C TYR A 121 -11.15 -5.53 -0.58
N GLY A 122 -12.13 -5.36 -1.46
CA GLY A 122 -13.33 -6.20 -1.50
C GLY A 122 -13.01 -7.67 -1.80
N VAL A 123 -12.07 -7.94 -2.70
CA VAL A 123 -11.55 -9.28 -2.96
C VAL A 123 -10.87 -9.84 -1.71
N LEU A 124 -10.01 -9.07 -1.04
CA LEU A 124 -9.37 -9.48 0.22
C LEU A 124 -10.37 -9.75 1.34
N PHE A 125 -11.49 -9.04 1.36
CA PHE A 125 -12.54 -9.22 2.36
C PHE A 125 -13.22 -10.60 2.23
N VAL A 126 -13.49 -11.02 0.99
CA VAL A 126 -14.16 -12.31 0.71
C VAL A 126 -13.14 -13.46 0.60
N TRP A 127 -11.95 -13.16 0.09
CA TRP A 127 -10.92 -14.14 -0.27
C TRP A 127 -9.56 -13.70 0.25
N HIS A 128 -9.15 -14.29 1.36
CA HIS A 128 -7.80 -14.14 1.91
C HIS A 128 -7.36 -15.43 2.61
N ARG A 129 -6.05 -15.58 2.84
CA ARG A 129 -5.52 -16.64 3.72
C ARG A 129 -5.64 -16.16 5.17
N PRO A 130 -6.45 -16.82 6.02
CA PRO A 130 -6.52 -16.47 7.42
C PRO A 130 -5.17 -16.72 8.08
N LEU A 131 -4.79 -15.83 9.00
CA LEU A 131 -3.58 -15.98 9.80
C LEU A 131 -3.70 -17.22 10.70
N PRO A 132 -2.58 -17.91 11.01
CA PRO A 132 -2.57 -18.94 12.03
C PRO A 132 -3.10 -18.38 13.35
N PRO A 133 -3.87 -19.15 14.14
CA PRO A 133 -4.29 -18.72 15.46
C PRO A 133 -3.06 -18.43 16.33
N VAL A 134 -2.90 -17.19 16.79
CA VAL A 134 -1.85 -16.81 17.74
C VAL A 134 -2.37 -17.09 19.17
N PRO A 135 -1.57 -17.72 20.06
CA PRO A 135 -1.95 -17.88 21.46
C PRO A 135 -2.15 -16.50 22.13
N GLY A 136 -3.37 -16.21 22.62
CA GLY A 136 -3.77 -14.88 23.14
C GLY A 136 -5.02 -14.27 22.49
N GLY A 137 -5.76 -15.06 21.70
CA GLY A 137 -6.92 -14.61 20.91
C GLY A 137 -8.05 -13.98 21.73
N THR A 138 -8.20 -12.66 21.59
CA THR A 138 -9.43 -11.85 21.39
C THR A 138 -9.00 -10.39 21.22
N ASP A 139 -8.02 -9.95 22.02
CA ASP A 139 -7.53 -8.56 22.04
C ASP A 139 -6.84 -8.14 20.74
N MET A 140 -6.03 -9.03 20.15
CA MET A 140 -5.40 -8.76 18.85
C MET A 140 -6.44 -8.58 17.74
N LEU A 141 -7.51 -9.40 17.73
CA LEU A 141 -8.58 -9.31 16.74
C LEU A 141 -9.40 -8.02 16.89
N ILE A 142 -9.66 -7.60 18.14
CA ILE A 142 -10.33 -6.33 18.44
C ILE A 142 -9.45 -5.14 18.06
N ALA A 143 -8.17 -5.14 18.42
CA ALA A 143 -7.23 -4.07 18.06
C ALA A 143 -7.11 -3.92 16.53
N LEU A 144 -7.12 -5.05 15.83
CA LEU A 144 -7.11 -5.12 14.38
C LEU A 144 -8.40 -4.55 13.76
N HIS A 145 -9.56 -4.90 14.31
CA HIS A 145 -10.85 -4.35 13.91
C HIS A 145 -10.94 -2.83 14.14
N LEU A 146 -10.48 -2.34 15.30
CA LEU A 146 -10.44 -0.91 15.63
C LEU A 146 -9.50 -0.13 14.70
N ALA A 147 -8.33 -0.70 14.38
CA ALA A 147 -7.40 -0.12 13.42
C ALA A 147 -8.03 0.01 12.02
N GLY A 148 -8.75 -1.03 11.55
CA GLY A 148 -9.49 -1.00 10.29
C GLY A 148 -10.59 0.07 10.24
N MET A 149 -11.34 0.23 11.33
CA MET A 149 -12.39 1.27 11.44
C MET A 149 -11.82 2.68 11.46
N TRP A 150 -10.80 2.94 12.29
CA TRP A 150 -10.16 4.25 12.39
C TRP A 150 -9.63 4.72 11.04
N LEU A 151 -9.11 3.76 10.26
CA LEU A 151 -8.41 4.08 9.04
C LEU A 151 -9.32 4.20 7.82
N THR A 152 -10.39 3.41 7.75
CA THR A 152 -11.48 3.64 6.78
C THR A 152 -12.16 5.00 6.99
N PHE A 153 -12.27 5.44 8.26
CA PHE A 153 -12.68 6.81 8.57
C PHE A 153 -11.67 7.85 8.05
N ALA A 154 -10.37 7.68 8.31
CA ALA A 154 -9.33 8.60 7.80
C ALA A 154 -9.29 8.65 6.26
N ALA A 155 -9.48 7.52 5.58
CA ALA A 155 -9.65 7.44 4.12
C ALA A 155 -10.77 8.33 3.63
N SER A 156 -11.94 8.15 4.26
CA SER A 156 -13.17 8.82 3.88
C SER A 156 -13.02 10.31 4.11
N ALA A 157 -12.45 10.70 5.26
CA ALA A 157 -12.13 12.09 5.57
C ALA A 157 -11.16 12.71 4.54
N TRP A 158 -10.16 11.97 4.05
CA TRP A 158 -9.22 12.45 3.03
C TRP A 158 -9.86 12.58 1.64
N VAL A 159 -10.63 11.56 1.23
CA VAL A 159 -11.33 11.54 -0.07
C VAL A 159 -12.41 12.62 -0.13
N ILE A 160 -13.09 12.89 0.98
CA ILE A 160 -14.11 13.92 1.09
C ILE A 160 -13.45 15.30 1.25
N GLY A 161 -12.47 15.41 2.15
CA GLY A 161 -11.81 16.67 2.48
C GLY A 161 -10.90 17.21 1.37
N GLY A 162 -10.26 16.34 0.58
CA GLY A 162 -9.31 16.76 -0.46
C GLY A 162 -9.94 17.57 -1.60
N PRO A 163 -11.01 17.10 -2.26
CA PRO A 163 -11.70 17.83 -3.32
C PRO A 163 -12.48 19.05 -2.81
N LEU A 164 -13.11 18.97 -1.63
CA LEU A 164 -13.90 20.06 -1.06
C LEU A 164 -13.04 21.22 -0.57
N ALA A 165 -11.86 20.95 0.01
CA ALA A 165 -10.93 22.01 0.42
C ALA A 165 -10.36 22.79 -0.78
N ARG A 166 -10.22 22.16 -1.96
CA ARG A 166 -9.83 22.88 -3.18
C ARG A 166 -10.95 23.74 -3.75
N LEU A 167 -12.22 23.31 -3.61
CA LEU A 167 -13.40 24.08 -4.02
C LEU A 167 -13.67 25.28 -3.10
N ALA A 168 -13.46 25.14 -1.79
CA ALA A 168 -13.63 26.22 -0.82
C ALA A 168 -12.55 27.32 -0.90
N LEU A 169 -11.39 27.02 -1.50
CA LEU A 169 -10.32 27.99 -1.75
C LEU A 169 -10.39 28.62 -3.15
N THR A 170 -11.33 28.18 -4.00
CA THR A 170 -11.60 28.76 -5.33
C THR A 170 -12.93 29.49 -5.43
N LEU A 171 -13.69 29.56 -4.34
CA LEU A 171 -14.86 30.41 -4.14
C LEU A 171 -14.50 31.61 -3.25
#